data_AF-A0A2P6QPI8-F1
#
_entry.id   AF-A0A2P6QPI8-F1
#
_cell.length_a   1.000
_cell.length_b   1.000
_cell.length_c   1.000
_cell.angle_alpha   90.00
_cell.angle_beta   90.00
_cell.angle_gamma   90.00
#
_symmetry.space_group_name_H-M   'P 1'
#
loop_
_entity.id
_entity.type
_entity.pdbx_description
1 polymer ?
#
loop_
_entity_poly.entity_id
_entity_poly.type
_entity_poly.pdbx_seq_one_letter_code
_entity_poly.pdbx_strand_id
1 'polypeptide(L)'
;MKENCRIAIEACEIYYDKCTKGSWEIVDTGKPSRHPVLVAASVGSCGAYLADGSEYSGNCGDAVTLEALKDFHRERVQILANSVAHLIAYETTPNKLEAKAYAELLEEEALDIPAWFTFASKVGISVVSGDSIFECASIANVWKQVVVVGIYCTLP
;
A
#
# COMPACT_ATOMS: atom_id res chain seq x y z
N MET A 1 -1.93 -4.04 15.33
CA MET A 1 -1.66 -4.16 13.88
C MET A 1 -1.60 -5.61 13.39
N LYS A 2 -0.78 -6.50 13.98
CA LYS A 2 -0.81 -7.95 13.64
C LYS A 2 -2.21 -8.58 13.76
N GLU A 3 -2.94 -8.19 14.80
CA GLU A 3 -4.33 -8.60 15.01
C GLU A 3 -5.27 -8.16 13.87
N ASN A 4 -5.09 -6.95 13.34
CA ASN A 4 -5.89 -6.46 12.21
C ASN A 4 -5.65 -7.30 10.95
N CYS A 5 -4.39 -7.69 10.69
CA CYS A 5 -4.05 -8.59 9.59
C CYS A 5 -4.69 -9.98 9.77
N ARG A 6 -4.67 -10.52 10.99
CA ARG A 6 -5.32 -11.80 11.31
C ARG A 6 -6.82 -11.73 11.05
N ILE A 7 -7.50 -10.69 11.54
CA ILE A 7 -8.94 -10.48 11.32
C ILE A 7 -9.25 -10.34 9.83
N ALA A 8 -8.42 -9.62 9.07
CA ALA A 8 -8.60 -9.47 7.63
C ALA A 8 -8.49 -10.81 6.89
N ILE A 9 -7.55 -11.67 7.28
CA ILE A 9 -7.44 -13.02 6.72
C ILE A 9 -8.63 -13.88 7.10
N GLU A 10 -9.05 -13.89 8.37
CA GLU A 10 -10.24 -14.64 8.77
C GLU A 10 -11.48 -14.16 8.00
N ALA A 11 -11.60 -12.86 7.76
CA ALA A 11 -12.66 -12.32 6.91
C ALA A 11 -12.56 -12.80 5.45
N CYS A 12 -11.35 -12.83 4.88
CA CYS A 12 -11.08 -13.36 3.55
C CYS A 12 -11.36 -14.87 3.46
N GLU A 13 -10.99 -15.64 4.48
CA GLU A 13 -11.30 -17.07 4.59
C GLU A 13 -12.79 -17.30 4.69
N ILE A 14 -13.52 -16.54 5.52
CA ILE A 14 -14.99 -16.60 5.61
C ILE A 14 -15.62 -16.28 4.25
N TYR A 15 -15.11 -15.27 3.53
CA TYR A 15 -15.60 -14.93 2.20
C TYR A 15 -15.37 -16.08 1.22
N TYR A 16 -14.16 -16.66 1.23
CA TYR A 16 -13.82 -17.82 0.39
C TYR A 16 -14.70 -19.04 0.72
N ASP A 17 -14.89 -19.34 2.01
CA ASP A 17 -15.72 -20.44 2.50
C ASP A 17 -17.20 -20.25 2.15
N LYS A 18 -17.73 -19.02 2.26
CA LYS A 18 -19.11 -18.71 1.83
C LYS A 18 -19.28 -18.83 0.32
N CYS A 19 -18.28 -18.42 -0.46
CA CYS A 19 -18.28 -18.64 -1.92
C CYS A 19 -18.20 -20.13 -2.30
N THR A 20 -17.65 -21.00 -1.43
CA THR A 20 -17.59 -22.45 -1.67
C THR A 20 -18.80 -23.23 -1.14
N LYS A 21 -19.48 -22.72 -0.10
CA LYS A 21 -20.66 -23.36 0.52
C LYS A 21 -22.00 -22.77 0.08
N GLY A 22 -21.99 -21.65 -0.64
CA GLY A 22 -23.17 -21.03 -1.24
C GLY A 22 -23.62 -21.80 -2.47
N SER A 23 -24.64 -22.65 -2.31
CA SER A 23 -25.40 -23.25 -3.41
C SER A 23 -26.12 -22.14 -4.18
N TRP A 24 -25.45 -21.54 -5.16
CA TRP A 24 -26.12 -20.86 -6.25
C TRP A 24 -26.45 -21.93 -7.28
N GLU A 25 -27.74 -22.24 -7.45
CA GLU A 25 -28.22 -22.86 -8.69
C GLU A 25 -27.93 -21.89 -9.83
N ILE A 26 -26.71 -21.96 -10.36
CA ILE A 26 -26.33 -21.37 -11.63
C ILE A 26 -26.23 -22.54 -12.60
N VAL A 27 -27.12 -22.50 -13.59
CA VAL A 27 -27.14 -23.38 -14.74
C VAL A 27 -25.72 -23.49 -15.33
N ASP A 28 -25.30 -24.74 -15.55
CA ASP A 28 -24.01 -25.16 -16.08
C ASP A 28 -23.55 -24.28 -17.27
N THR A 29 -22.62 -23.37 -16.99
CA THR A 29 -21.81 -22.67 -17.99
C THR A 29 -20.36 -22.60 -17.52
N GLY A 30 -19.74 -23.76 -17.27
CA GLY A 30 -18.32 -23.86 -16.99
C GLY A 30 -17.93 -23.44 -15.56
N LYS A 31 -17.04 -24.22 -14.94
CA LYS A 31 -16.59 -24.00 -13.55
C LYS A 31 -16.18 -22.54 -13.33
N PRO A 32 -16.74 -21.81 -12.35
CA PRO A 32 -16.24 -20.49 -12.01
C PRO A 32 -14.77 -20.65 -11.58
N SER A 33 -13.87 -20.02 -12.32
CA SER A 33 -12.46 -19.97 -11.94
C SER A 33 -12.38 -19.24 -10.59
N ARG A 34 -11.95 -19.96 -9.56
CA ARG A 34 -11.77 -19.39 -8.23
C ARG A 34 -10.56 -18.47 -8.29
N HIS A 35 -10.78 -17.18 -8.09
CA HIS A 35 -9.68 -16.21 -8.01
C HIS A 35 -9.10 -16.28 -6.58
N PRO A 36 -7.77 -16.34 -6.42
CA PRO A 36 -7.16 -16.27 -5.10
C PRO A 36 -7.49 -14.91 -4.45
N VAL A 37 -7.85 -14.93 -3.17
CA VAL A 37 -8.08 -13.72 -2.37
C VAL A 37 -6.77 -13.33 -1.71
N LEU A 38 -6.38 -12.06 -1.86
CA LEU A 38 -5.15 -11.52 -1.27
C LEU A 38 -5.49 -10.54 -0.15
N VAL A 39 -4.65 -10.53 0.88
CA VAL A 39 -4.71 -9.58 1.99
C VAL A 39 -3.49 -8.69 1.93
N ALA A 40 -3.72 -7.39 1.80
CA ALA A 40 -2.69 -6.37 1.81
C ALA A 40 -2.65 -5.67 3.18
N ALA A 41 -1.44 -5.50 3.73
CA ALA A 41 -1.21 -4.71 4.92
C ALA A 41 -0.99 -3.25 4.52
N SER A 42 -1.99 -2.39 4.76
CA SER A 42 -1.92 -0.97 4.43
C SER A 42 -0.96 -0.19 5.33
N VAL A 43 -0.14 0.64 4.69
CA VAL A 43 0.76 1.64 5.28
C VAL A 43 0.37 2.99 4.68
N GLY A 44 -0.33 3.82 5.46
CA GLY A 44 -0.66 5.18 5.07
C GLY A 44 0.54 6.14 5.20
N SER A 45 0.51 7.22 4.42
CA SER A 45 1.53 8.28 4.48
C SER A 45 1.64 8.97 5.84
N CYS A 46 2.79 9.61 6.07
CA CYS A 46 3.04 10.46 7.23
C CYS A 46 2.01 11.59 7.31
N GLY A 47 1.55 12.11 6.18
CA GLY A 47 0.52 13.16 6.16
C GLY A 47 -0.80 12.72 6.80
N ALA A 48 -1.22 11.47 6.57
CA ALA A 48 -2.44 10.94 7.18
C ALA A 48 -2.34 10.80 8.70
N TYR A 49 -1.11 10.68 9.24
CA TYR A 49 -0.87 10.63 10.68
C TYR A 49 -0.98 12.00 11.36
N LEU A 50 -0.62 13.08 10.65
CA LEU A 50 -0.75 14.45 11.17
C LEU A 50 -2.22 14.88 11.34
N ALA A 51 -3.16 14.16 10.71
CA ALA A 51 -4.60 14.38 10.79
C ALA A 51 -5.04 15.82 10.46
N ASP A 52 -4.22 16.53 9.68
CA ASP A 52 -4.41 17.93 9.28
C ASP A 52 -4.73 18.05 7.78
N GLY A 53 -4.88 16.93 7.08
CA GLY A 53 -5.11 16.87 5.63
C GLY A 53 -3.83 16.98 4.80
N SER A 54 -2.65 16.87 5.42
CA SER A 54 -1.36 16.89 4.71
C SER A 54 -1.17 15.73 3.74
N GLU A 55 -1.93 14.64 3.87
CA GLU A 55 -2.03 13.59 2.85
C GLU A 55 -2.59 14.10 1.50
N TYR A 56 -3.29 15.23 1.49
CA TYR A 56 -3.87 15.85 0.29
C TYR A 56 -3.16 17.13 -0.17
N SER A 57 -2.30 17.70 0.69
CA SER A 57 -1.45 18.84 0.34
C SER A 57 -0.01 18.43 0.03
N GLY A 58 0.42 17.26 0.51
CA GLY A 58 1.80 16.77 0.46
C GLY A 58 2.78 17.52 1.35
N ASN A 59 2.30 18.46 2.16
CA ASN A 59 3.10 19.18 3.12
C ASN A 59 3.11 18.42 4.45
N CYS A 60 4.03 17.46 4.61
CA CYS A 60 4.27 16.82 5.90
C CYS A 60 5.06 17.71 6.89
N GLY A 61 5.24 19.00 6.56
CA GLY A 61 6.00 20.00 7.32
C GLY A 61 7.40 20.28 6.72
N ASP A 62 7.90 21.50 6.89
CA ASP A 62 9.15 22.00 6.30
C ASP A 62 10.42 21.27 6.79
N ALA A 63 10.32 20.42 7.81
CA ALA A 63 11.42 19.74 8.47
C ALA A 63 11.48 18.22 8.20
N VAL A 64 10.67 17.71 7.26
CA VAL A 64 10.64 16.26 6.99
C VAL A 64 11.85 15.84 6.17
N THR A 65 12.75 15.09 6.81
CA THR A 65 13.92 14.47 6.17
C THR A 65 13.62 13.04 5.78
N LEU A 66 14.43 12.49 4.87
CA LEU A 66 14.37 11.08 4.48
C LEU A 66 14.49 10.16 5.70
N GLU A 67 15.47 10.41 6.59
CA GLU A 67 15.68 9.61 7.80
C GLU A 67 14.49 9.70 8.77
N ALA A 68 13.91 10.89 8.95
CA ALA A 68 12.73 11.05 9.80
C ALA A 68 11.54 10.23 9.26
N LEU A 69 11.34 10.18 7.94
CA LEU A 69 10.31 9.34 7.31
C LEU A 69 10.62 7.85 7.49
N LYS A 70 11.88 7.45 7.35
CA LYS A 70 12.30 6.07 7.57
C LYS A 70 12.00 5.65 9.01
N ASP A 71 12.45 6.42 9.99
CA ASP A 71 12.21 6.15 11.41
C ASP A 71 10.71 6.10 11.74
N PHE A 72 9.92 7.01 11.16
CA PHE A 72 8.47 7.02 11.32
C PHE A 72 7.80 5.74 10.82
N HIS A 73 8.25 5.17 9.70
CA HIS A 73 7.64 4.00 9.08
C HIS A 73 8.26 2.66 9.51
N ARG A 74 9.50 2.64 10.01
CA ARG A 74 10.33 1.44 10.22
C ARG A 74 9.64 0.39 11.07
N GLU A 75 9.23 0.74 12.29
CA GLU A 75 8.58 -0.20 13.22
C GLU A 75 7.29 -0.78 12.60
N ARG A 76 6.49 0.08 11.97
CA ARG A 76 5.22 -0.31 11.36
C ARG A 76 5.44 -1.30 10.22
N VAL A 77 6.38 -1.00 9.33
CA VAL A 77 6.73 -1.83 8.18
C VAL A 77 7.29 -3.19 8.63
N GLN A 78 8.18 -3.23 9.63
CA GLN A 78 8.68 -4.48 10.21
C GLN A 78 7.55 -5.35 10.79
N ILE A 79 6.61 -4.74 11.52
CA ILE A 79 5.47 -5.46 12.11
C ILE A 79 4.57 -6.07 11.02
N LEU A 80 4.33 -5.35 9.92
CA LEU A 80 3.47 -5.79 8.81
C LEU A 80 4.15 -6.84 7.94
N ALA A 81 5.44 -6.67 7.66
CA ALA A 81 6.21 -7.65 6.89
C ALA A 81 6.28 -9.01 7.60
N ASN A 82 6.31 -9.00 8.94
CA ASN A 82 6.23 -10.19 9.77
C ASN A 82 4.79 -10.59 10.16
N SER A 83 3.79 -9.99 9.51
CA SER A 83 2.40 -10.39 9.68
C SER A 83 2.04 -11.50 8.70
N VAL A 84 0.79 -11.94 8.77
CA VAL A 84 0.22 -12.95 7.87
C VAL A 84 -0.21 -12.38 6.50
N ALA A 85 -0.02 -11.08 6.27
CA ALA A 85 -0.38 -10.43 5.01
C ALA A 85 0.42 -10.97 3.81
N HIS A 86 -0.19 -10.94 2.63
CA HIS A 86 0.42 -11.42 1.39
C HIS A 86 1.31 -10.36 0.73
N LEU A 87 1.03 -9.09 0.97
CA LEU A 87 1.78 -7.95 0.45
C LEU A 87 1.63 -6.72 1.35
N ILE A 88 2.56 -5.77 1.24
CA ILE A 88 2.47 -4.45 1.87
C ILE A 88 1.90 -3.45 0.86
N ALA A 89 0.95 -2.66 1.33
CA ALA A 89 0.28 -1.65 0.54
C ALA A 89 0.69 -0.25 1.01
N TYR A 90 1.67 0.38 0.36
CA TYR A 90 2.00 1.77 0.62
C TYR A 90 0.99 2.66 -0.08
N GLU A 91 0.13 3.31 0.69
CA GLU A 91 -1.09 3.96 0.20
C GLU A 91 -1.06 5.47 0.37
N THR A 92 -1.59 6.18 -0.65
CA THR A 92 -1.78 7.63 -0.61
C THR A 92 -0.47 8.39 -0.39
N THR A 93 0.58 7.98 -1.12
CA THR A 93 1.91 8.57 -1.03
C THR A 93 1.92 9.95 -1.70
N PRO A 94 2.19 11.05 -0.97
CA PRO A 94 1.94 12.39 -1.47
C PRO A 94 3.15 13.05 -2.12
N ASN A 95 4.36 12.52 -1.92
CA ASN A 95 5.62 13.09 -2.40
C ASN A 95 6.65 12.00 -2.72
N LYS A 96 7.68 12.36 -3.50
CA LYS A 96 8.73 11.42 -3.89
C LYS A 96 9.68 11.04 -2.74
N LEU A 97 9.83 11.93 -1.74
CA LEU A 97 10.73 11.71 -0.61
C LEU A 97 10.26 10.54 0.25
N GLU A 98 8.95 10.44 0.48
CA GLU A 98 8.34 9.36 1.23
C GLU A 98 8.33 8.04 0.44
N ALA A 99 8.12 8.10 -0.88
CA ALA A 99 8.32 6.93 -1.73
C ALA A 99 9.76 6.41 -1.65
N LYS A 100 10.74 7.31 -1.61
CA LYS A 100 12.15 6.95 -1.43
C LYS A 100 12.39 6.34 -0.05
N ALA A 101 11.77 6.87 1.01
CA ALA A 101 11.84 6.30 2.35
C ALA A 101 11.32 4.85 2.38
N TYR A 102 10.18 4.57 1.74
CA TYR A 102 9.64 3.21 1.64
C TYR A 102 10.58 2.26 0.91
N ALA A 103 11.07 2.69 -0.24
CA ALA A 103 12.03 1.96 -1.07
C ALA A 103 13.29 1.59 -0.27
N GLU A 104 13.94 2.55 0.39
CA GLU A 104 15.14 2.29 1.20
C GLU A 104 14.84 1.42 2.43
N LEU A 105 13.68 1.59 3.09
CA LEU A 105 13.31 0.73 4.21
C LEU A 105 13.13 -0.74 3.81
N LEU A 106 12.53 -1.00 2.64
CA LEU A 106 12.39 -2.37 2.14
C LEU A 106 13.77 -3.05 1.96
N GLU A 107 14.79 -2.29 1.54
CA GLU A 107 16.18 -2.75 1.45
C GLU A 107 16.80 -3.00 2.82
N GLU A 108 16.81 -1.97 3.66
CA GLU A 108 17.54 -1.94 4.92
C GLU A 108 17.04 -3.00 5.89
N GLU A 109 15.73 -3.22 5.88
CA GLU A 109 15.06 -4.21 6.71
C GLU A 109 15.06 -5.62 6.09
N ALA A 110 15.67 -5.77 4.90
CA ALA A 110 15.75 -7.03 4.15
C ALA A 110 14.38 -7.71 3.99
N LEU A 111 13.35 -6.93 3.63
CA LEU A 111 12.00 -7.44 3.54
C LEU A 111 11.78 -8.19 2.23
N ASP A 112 11.39 -9.45 2.34
CA ASP A 112 11.07 -10.35 1.22
C ASP A 112 9.55 -10.53 1.07
N ILE A 113 8.81 -9.43 1.15
CA ILE A 113 7.36 -9.40 0.94
C ILE A 113 7.05 -8.49 -0.25
N PRO A 114 6.16 -8.89 -1.18
CA PRO A 114 5.74 -8.03 -2.27
C PRO A 114 5.11 -6.74 -1.73
N ALA A 115 5.26 -5.66 -2.49
CA ALA A 115 4.70 -4.37 -2.15
C ALA A 115 4.02 -3.73 -3.36
N TRP A 116 3.03 -2.88 -3.10
CA TRP A 116 2.60 -1.87 -4.06
C TRP A 116 2.78 -0.47 -3.53
N PHE A 117 2.88 0.48 -4.46
CA PHE A 117 2.96 1.90 -4.15
C PHE A 117 1.81 2.60 -4.86
N THR A 118 0.97 3.33 -4.11
CA THR A 118 -0.02 4.22 -4.70
C THR A 118 0.28 5.67 -4.36
N PHE A 119 0.13 6.52 -5.38
CA PHE A 119 0.48 7.93 -5.32
C PHE A 119 -0.76 8.81 -5.32
N ALA A 120 -0.86 9.70 -4.33
CA ALA A 120 -1.95 10.66 -4.25
C ALA A 120 -1.78 11.73 -5.33
N SER A 121 -2.75 11.90 -6.22
CA SER A 121 -2.71 12.87 -7.31
C SER A 121 -4.02 13.66 -7.43
N LYS A 122 -3.90 14.94 -7.82
CA LYS A 122 -5.06 15.78 -8.19
C LYS A 122 -5.40 15.73 -9.67
N VAL A 123 -4.39 15.55 -10.53
CA VAL A 123 -4.48 15.77 -11.98
C VAL A 123 -3.89 14.60 -12.81
N GLY A 124 -3.42 13.54 -12.16
CA GLY A 124 -2.89 12.33 -12.81
C GLY A 124 -1.49 12.45 -13.41
N ILE A 125 -0.86 13.63 -13.39
CA ILE A 125 0.51 13.85 -13.92
C ILE A 125 1.56 14.08 -12.82
N SER A 126 1.14 14.64 -11.70
CA SER A 126 1.97 14.93 -10.53
C SER A 126 1.30 14.44 -9.27
N VAL A 127 2.09 14.11 -8.25
CA VAL A 127 1.55 13.85 -6.91
C VAL A 127 1.13 15.16 -6.25
N VAL A 128 0.41 15.09 -5.13
CA VAL A 128 -0.16 16.28 -4.46
C VAL A 128 0.88 17.31 -4.02
N SER A 129 2.12 16.90 -3.75
CA SER A 129 3.26 17.80 -3.46
C SER A 129 3.84 18.51 -4.69
N GLY A 130 3.44 18.10 -5.90
CA GLY A 130 3.94 18.65 -7.16
C GLY A 130 5.05 17.83 -7.83
N ASP A 131 5.58 16.78 -7.18
CA ASP A 131 6.55 15.89 -7.81
C ASP A 131 5.93 15.13 -9.00
N SER A 132 6.75 14.82 -10.00
CA SER A 132 6.31 14.04 -11.16
C SER A 132 5.97 12.60 -10.76
N ILE A 133 4.84 12.08 -11.26
CA ILE A 133 4.48 10.66 -11.05
C ILE A 133 5.51 9.73 -11.70
N PHE A 134 6.13 10.14 -12.80
CA PHE A 134 7.18 9.35 -13.44
C PHE A 134 8.44 9.26 -12.56
N GLU A 135 8.82 10.33 -11.86
CA GLU A 135 9.92 10.29 -10.90
C GLU A 135 9.58 9.34 -9.74
N CYS A 136 8.37 9.44 -9.21
CA CYS A 136 7.88 8.59 -8.13
C CYS A 136 7.83 7.11 -8.53
N ALA A 137 7.32 6.80 -9.72
CA ALA A 137 7.28 5.44 -10.26
C ALA A 137 8.69 4.89 -10.53
N SER A 138 9.64 5.75 -10.95
CA SER A 138 11.02 5.36 -11.16
C SER A 138 11.69 4.94 -9.84
N ILE A 139 11.39 5.62 -8.73
CA ILE A 139 11.86 5.24 -7.38
C ILE A 139 11.30 3.87 -6.99
N ALA A 140 10.01 3.65 -7.21
CA ALA A 140 9.37 2.36 -6.94
C ALA A 140 9.99 1.22 -7.76
N ASN A 141 10.33 1.48 -9.03
CA ASN A 141 10.89 0.48 -9.95
C ASN A 141 12.34 0.05 -9.63
N VAL A 142 13.04 0.73 -8.71
CA VAL A 142 14.36 0.28 -8.24
C VAL A 142 14.24 -1.02 -7.44
N TRP A 143 13.08 -1.26 -6.82
CA TRP A 143 12.86 -2.35 -5.86
C TRP A 143 12.14 -3.53 -6.50
N LYS A 144 12.77 -4.71 -6.47
CA LYS A 144 12.21 -5.95 -7.06
C LYS A 144 10.92 -6.40 -6.39
N GLN A 145 10.75 -6.07 -5.11
CA GLN A 145 9.58 -6.38 -4.32
C GLN A 145 8.38 -5.51 -4.71
N VAL A 146 8.59 -4.36 -5.35
CA VAL A 146 7.48 -3.50 -5.78
C VAL A 146 6.90 -4.05 -7.07
N VAL A 147 5.78 -4.75 -6.94
CA VAL A 147 5.14 -5.47 -8.05
C VAL A 147 4.04 -4.65 -8.73
N VAL A 148 3.57 -3.58 -8.09
CA VAL A 148 2.49 -2.73 -8.59
C VAL A 148 2.76 -1.27 -8.23
N VAL A 149 2.52 -0.38 -9.20
CA VAL A 149 2.45 1.07 -9.00
C VAL A 149 1.09 1.57 -9.47
N GLY A 150 0.44 2.39 -8.65
CA GLY A 150 -0.88 2.94 -8.93
C GLY A 150 -1.00 4.42 -8.57
N ILE A 151 -2.13 5.01 -8.96
CA ILE A 151 -2.47 6.39 -8.64
C ILE A 151 -3.81 6.36 -7.90
N TYR A 152 -3.86 7.12 -6.80
CA TYR A 152 -5.08 7.40 -6.07
C TYR A 152 -5.47 8.86 -6.33
N CYS A 153 -6.56 9.07 -7.07
CA CYS A 153 -7.06 10.40 -7.41
C CYS A 153 -8.20 10.82 -6.48
N THR A 154 -8.16 12.05 -6.00
CA THR A 154 -9.18 12.59 -5.07
C THR A 154 -10.31 13.34 -5.77
N LEU A 155 -10.35 13.36 -7.11
CA LEU A 155 -11.43 13.95 -7.91
C LEU A 155 -11.97 12.92 -8.92
N PRO A 156 -13.28 12.61 -8.92
CA PRO A 156 -13.97 11.93 -10.01
C PRO A 156 -14.08 12.79 -11.27
#